data_AF-A0A284RDL0-F1
#
_entry.id   AF-A0A284RDL0-F1
#
_cell.length_a   1.000
_cell.length_b   1.000
_cell.length_c   1.000
_cell.angle_alpha   90.00
_cell.angle_beta   90.00
_cell.angle_gamma   90.00
#
_symmetry.space_group_name_H-M   'P 1'
#
loop_
_entity.id
_entity.type
_entity.pdbx_description
1 polymer ?
#
loop_
_entity_poly.entity_id
_entity_poly.type
_entity_poly.pdbx_seq_one_letter_code
_entity_poly.pdbx_strand_id
1 'polypeptide(L)'
;MDFHPSSPHFLPKLLVAGFKVAQVALSHSNMHLYSISHPKEPEYEIILERASTVVLGLRDSYAHTLDQMTMFLCNWGVKLSTCIWVQGQREERTFVRAAEHVPYQAKGFQPNMEDYQSYVRRRQQLFENNEILRAALKHGGLIWRLAVEIEQQRFKDVVLSGPSRRVMQIGGVHHMADGGELWDEMLTEDQIDIICGMYKVNWQEEKSHRHKKAESDRRGQLTEHVSWFPKPTAWKGSGLDVGFWSADDKSWYLHRVAKYLDRDFKCENQTEWRKSLKLCRDAPKVSEALETMSRTFLEQYILSHCKLLFPLRWRL
;
A
#
# COMPACT_ATOMS: atom_id res chain seq x y z
N MET A 1 2.18 -14.47 -28.26
CA MET A 1 2.44 -13.88 -26.92
C MET A 1 3.26 -12.62 -27.08
N ASP A 2 2.97 -11.61 -26.29
CA ASP A 2 3.56 -10.26 -26.26
C ASP A 2 4.94 -10.17 -25.58
N PHE A 3 5.44 -11.26 -25.01
CA PHE A 3 6.78 -11.32 -24.38
C PHE A 3 7.90 -11.84 -25.29
N HIS A 4 7.57 -12.32 -26.49
CA HIS A 4 8.58 -12.87 -27.41
C HIS A 4 9.05 -11.79 -28.40
N PRO A 5 10.36 -11.58 -28.61
CA PRO A 5 10.87 -10.53 -29.51
C PRO A 5 10.35 -10.61 -30.96
N SER A 6 10.09 -11.83 -31.43
CA SER A 6 9.52 -12.10 -32.76
C SER A 6 8.03 -11.76 -32.88
N SER A 7 7.35 -11.46 -31.77
CA SER A 7 5.94 -11.13 -31.78
C SER A 7 5.71 -9.75 -32.41
N PRO A 8 4.64 -9.58 -33.22
CA PRO A 8 4.19 -8.26 -33.63
C PRO A 8 3.66 -7.45 -32.45
N HIS A 9 3.23 -8.12 -31.38
CA HIS A 9 2.76 -7.51 -30.14
C HIS A 9 3.85 -7.47 -29.05
N PHE A 10 5.13 -7.51 -29.43
CA PHE A 10 6.21 -7.51 -28.45
C PHE A 10 6.18 -6.21 -27.63
N LEU A 11 6.02 -6.33 -26.31
CA LEU A 11 5.75 -5.18 -25.44
C LEU A 11 6.70 -3.99 -25.63
N PRO A 12 8.04 -4.16 -25.76
CA PRO A 12 8.94 -3.04 -26.04
C PRO A 12 8.67 -2.31 -27.36
N LYS A 13 8.16 -2.99 -28.38
CA LYS A 13 7.72 -2.36 -29.65
C LYS A 13 6.40 -1.62 -29.50
N LEU A 14 5.61 -2.01 -28.50
CA LEU A 14 4.29 -1.46 -28.20
C LEU A 14 4.31 -0.45 -27.04
N LEU A 15 5.48 -0.20 -26.43
CA LEU A 15 5.62 0.85 -25.42
C LEU A 15 5.02 2.12 -26.00
N VAL A 16 3.87 2.52 -25.44
CA VAL A 16 3.11 3.65 -25.93
C VAL A 16 4.06 4.83 -26.02
N ALA A 17 4.08 5.47 -27.19
CA ALA A 17 5.02 6.54 -27.52
C ALA A 17 4.99 7.62 -26.42
N GLY A 18 5.97 7.57 -25.51
CA GLY A 18 6.08 8.51 -24.41
C GLY A 18 6.51 7.91 -23.07
N PHE A 19 6.09 6.69 -22.69
CA PHE A 19 6.47 6.18 -21.37
C PHE A 19 7.95 5.82 -21.29
N LYS A 20 8.60 6.33 -20.25
CA LYS A 20 9.97 6.01 -19.89
C LYS A 20 9.99 5.25 -18.57
N VAL A 21 10.61 4.08 -18.59
CA VAL A 21 10.77 3.23 -17.40
C VAL A 21 12.22 3.28 -16.94
N ALA A 22 12.42 3.51 -15.65
CA ALA A 22 13.73 3.49 -15.02
C ALA A 22 13.71 2.66 -13.73
N GLN A 23 14.87 2.13 -13.35
CA GLN A 23 15.06 1.58 -12.02
C GLN A 23 15.55 2.69 -11.11
N VAL A 24 14.95 2.81 -9.93
CA VAL A 24 15.30 3.80 -8.90
C VAL A 24 16.21 3.12 -7.88
N ALA A 25 17.42 3.67 -7.72
CA ALA A 25 18.37 3.23 -6.70
C ALA A 25 18.18 4.05 -5.42
N LEU A 26 17.94 3.38 -4.29
CA LEU A 26 17.75 4.01 -2.99
C LEU A 26 19.07 4.08 -2.20
N SER A 27 19.25 5.12 -1.39
CA SER A 27 20.50 5.34 -0.63
C SER A 27 20.75 4.30 0.46
N HIS A 28 19.68 3.72 1.02
CA HIS A 28 19.76 2.86 2.22
C HIS A 28 18.90 1.59 2.11
N SER A 29 18.61 1.12 0.89
CA SER A 29 17.74 -0.05 0.70
C SER A 29 18.07 -0.81 -0.57
N ASN A 30 18.04 -2.14 -0.48
CA ASN A 30 18.12 -3.05 -1.63
C ASN A 30 16.75 -3.27 -2.31
N MET A 31 15.74 -2.46 -1.96
CA MET A 31 14.43 -2.56 -2.57
C MET A 31 14.49 -2.14 -4.03
N HIS A 32 13.94 -2.98 -4.91
CA HIS A 32 13.80 -2.66 -6.33
C HIS A 32 12.60 -1.75 -6.52
N LEU A 33 12.85 -0.48 -6.82
CA LEU A 33 11.83 0.46 -7.25
C LEU A 33 11.95 0.71 -8.74
N TYR A 34 10.80 0.87 -9.39
CA TYR A 34 10.71 1.25 -10.79
C TYR A 34 9.93 2.55 -10.89
N SER A 35 10.46 3.51 -11.64
CA SER A 35 9.71 4.71 -12.00
C SER A 35 9.22 4.64 -13.44
N ILE A 36 7.99 5.11 -13.65
CA ILE A 36 7.39 5.31 -14.97
C ILE A 36 7.07 6.80 -15.08
N SER A 37 7.69 7.45 -16.06
CA SER A 37 7.51 8.87 -16.34
C SER A 37 6.98 9.06 -17.76
N HIS A 38 6.35 10.20 -18.00
CA HIS A 38 5.80 10.54 -19.30
C HIS A 38 6.12 12.01 -19.64
N PRO A 39 6.71 12.32 -20.81
CA PRO A 39 7.13 13.68 -21.16
C PRO A 39 6.03 14.74 -21.17
N LYS A 40 4.76 14.33 -21.33
CA LYS A 40 3.62 15.25 -21.33
C LYS A 40 3.03 15.48 -19.93
N GLU A 41 3.45 14.69 -18.94
CA GLU A 41 3.03 14.78 -17.53
C GLU A 41 4.29 14.80 -16.65
N PRO A 42 5.13 15.85 -16.74
CA PRO A 42 6.38 15.93 -15.99
C PRO A 42 6.17 16.21 -14.49
N GLU A 43 4.94 16.51 -14.06
CA GLU A 43 4.63 16.91 -12.69
C GLU A 43 4.85 15.79 -11.67
N TYR A 44 4.74 14.53 -12.09
CA TYR A 44 4.94 13.37 -11.23
C TYR A 44 5.39 12.14 -12.02
N GLU A 45 5.89 11.14 -11.31
CA GLU A 45 6.17 9.81 -11.86
C GLU A 45 5.47 8.72 -11.03
N ILE A 46 5.10 7.62 -11.69
CA ILE A 46 4.52 6.45 -11.01
C ILE A 46 5.67 5.59 -10.48
N ILE A 47 5.67 5.32 -9.19
CA ILE A 47 6.62 4.42 -8.54
C ILE A 47 5.95 3.08 -8.21
N LEU A 48 6.60 1.99 -8.59
CA LEU A 48 6.15 0.62 -8.37
C LEU A 48 7.24 -0.21 -7.68
N GLU A 49 6.83 -1.06 -6.74
CA GLU A 49 7.72 -1.95 -5.96
C GLU A 49 7.93 -3.34 -6.60
N ARG A 50 7.15 -3.68 -7.63
CA ARG A 50 7.14 -5.00 -8.27
C ARG A 50 7.34 -4.87 -9.77
N ALA A 51 8.25 -5.66 -10.34
CA ALA A 51 8.45 -5.73 -11.78
C ALA A 51 7.21 -6.26 -12.50
N SER A 52 6.51 -7.21 -11.88
CA SER A 52 5.27 -7.78 -12.40
C SER A 52 4.16 -6.73 -12.59
N THR A 53 4.07 -5.75 -11.69
CA THR A 53 3.06 -4.67 -11.80
C THR A 53 3.46 -3.61 -12.82
N VAL A 54 4.76 -3.34 -13.00
CA VAL A 54 5.26 -2.52 -14.12
C VAL A 54 4.85 -3.16 -15.45
N VAL A 55 5.12 -4.46 -15.62
CA VAL A 55 4.73 -5.19 -16.83
C VAL A 55 3.22 -5.15 -17.03
N LEU A 56 2.43 -5.33 -15.98
CA LEU A 56 0.97 -5.23 -16.04
C LEU A 56 0.51 -3.84 -16.54
N GLY A 57 1.06 -2.76 -15.99
CA GLY A 57 0.71 -1.39 -16.39
C GLY A 57 1.09 -1.09 -17.84
N LEU A 58 2.28 -1.50 -18.28
CA LEU A 58 2.75 -1.30 -19.65
C LEU A 58 1.96 -2.10 -20.69
N ARG A 59 1.28 -3.19 -20.28
CA ARG A 59 0.43 -4.01 -21.16
C ARG A 59 -0.93 -3.40 -21.41
N ASP A 60 -1.34 -2.38 -20.65
CA ASP A 60 -2.60 -1.70 -20.92
C ASP A 60 -2.47 -0.84 -22.19
N SER A 61 -2.99 -1.38 -23.30
CA SER A 61 -2.97 -0.71 -24.60
C SER A 61 -3.79 0.58 -24.63
N TYR A 62 -4.65 0.82 -23.64
CA TYR A 62 -5.49 2.02 -23.56
C TYR A 62 -4.90 3.11 -22.68
N ALA A 63 -3.87 2.80 -21.88
CA ALA A 63 -3.18 3.79 -21.08
C ALA A 63 -2.16 4.54 -21.94
N HIS A 64 -2.42 5.81 -22.21
CA HIS A 64 -1.55 6.71 -22.97
C HIS A 64 -1.01 7.88 -22.14
N THR A 65 -1.45 7.99 -20.89
CA THR A 65 -1.03 9.00 -19.92
C THR A 65 -0.75 8.34 -18.57
N LEU A 66 0.02 9.00 -17.69
CA LEU A 66 0.23 8.55 -16.32
C LEU A 66 -1.08 8.49 -15.55
N ASP A 67 -2.00 9.43 -15.78
CA ASP A 67 -3.34 9.39 -15.16
C ASP A 67 -4.10 8.11 -15.54
N GLN A 68 -4.11 7.75 -16.83
CA GLN A 68 -4.81 6.55 -17.30
C GLN A 68 -4.17 5.28 -16.73
N MET A 69 -2.83 5.21 -16.69
CA MET A 69 -2.12 4.08 -16.09
C MET A 69 -2.37 3.99 -14.58
N THR A 70 -2.38 5.13 -13.88
CA THR A 70 -2.68 5.21 -12.45
C THR A 70 -4.08 4.67 -12.18
N MET A 71 -5.08 5.12 -12.94
CA MET A 71 -6.45 4.61 -12.82
C MET A 71 -6.55 3.12 -13.10
N PHE A 72 -5.87 2.63 -14.14
CA PHE A 72 -5.84 1.21 -14.45
C PHE A 72 -5.27 0.40 -13.28
N LEU A 73 -4.08 0.74 -12.79
CA LEU A 73 -3.42 0.04 -11.69
C LEU A 73 -4.22 0.12 -10.38
N CYS A 74 -4.74 1.31 -10.03
CA CYS A 74 -5.59 1.47 -8.86
C CYS A 74 -6.91 0.69 -8.98
N ASN A 75 -7.52 0.55 -10.16
CA ASN A 75 -8.72 -0.27 -10.34
C ASN A 75 -8.45 -1.77 -10.08
N TRP A 76 -7.22 -2.22 -10.34
CA TRP A 76 -6.74 -3.56 -10.01
C TRP A 76 -6.27 -3.70 -8.55
N GLY A 77 -6.37 -2.65 -7.73
CA GLY A 77 -5.87 -2.67 -6.35
C GLY A 77 -4.36 -2.90 -6.25
N VAL A 78 -3.62 -2.50 -7.29
CA VAL A 78 -2.15 -2.53 -7.30
C VAL A 78 -1.63 -1.41 -6.42
N LYS A 79 -0.61 -1.72 -5.60
CA LYS A 79 0.12 -0.73 -4.83
C LYS A 79 0.99 0.11 -5.76
N LEU A 80 0.86 1.43 -5.68
CA LEU A 80 1.67 2.40 -6.42
C LEU A 80 1.89 3.67 -5.59
N SER A 81 2.82 4.51 -6.04
CA SER A 81 2.94 5.89 -5.59
C SER A 81 2.97 6.81 -6.80
N THR A 82 2.48 8.03 -6.65
CA THR A 82 2.55 9.09 -7.67
C THR A 82 3.51 10.15 -7.13
N CYS A 83 4.81 9.96 -7.31
CA CYS A 83 5.80 10.78 -6.61
C CYS A 83 6.11 12.07 -7.37
N ILE A 84 6.32 13.17 -6.63
CA ILE A 84 7.06 14.33 -7.14
C ILE A 84 8.55 14.15 -6.87
N TRP A 85 9.39 14.58 -7.79
CA TRP A 85 10.83 14.60 -7.62
C TRP A 85 11.29 15.97 -7.13
N VAL A 86 12.15 15.96 -6.11
CA VAL A 86 12.69 17.18 -5.48
C VAL A 86 14.19 17.04 -5.29
N GLN A 87 14.92 18.11 -5.61
CA GLN A 87 16.37 18.18 -5.40
C GLN A 87 16.71 19.31 -4.43
N GLY A 88 17.35 18.98 -3.31
CA GLY A 88 18.00 19.96 -2.42
C GLY A 88 17.07 20.93 -1.66
N GLN A 89 15.75 20.90 -1.86
CA GLN A 89 14.80 21.63 -1.03
C GLN A 89 14.41 20.82 0.19
N ARG A 90 14.60 21.41 1.37
CA ARG A 90 14.17 20.82 2.64
C ARG A 90 13.10 21.69 3.25
N GLU A 91 11.84 21.28 3.12
CA GLU A 91 10.76 21.84 3.93
C GLU A 91 10.82 21.30 5.36
N GLU A 92 10.34 22.09 6.32
CA GLU A 92 10.20 21.64 7.70
C GLU A 92 9.08 20.60 7.80
N ARG A 93 9.41 19.40 8.30
CA ARG A 93 8.44 18.31 8.41
C ARG A 93 7.42 18.62 9.49
N THR A 94 6.15 18.48 9.13
CA THR A 94 5.03 18.53 10.06
C THR A 94 4.53 17.11 10.33
N PHE A 95 4.64 16.68 11.58
CA PHE A 95 4.05 15.40 11.98
C PHE A 95 2.54 15.55 12.14
N VAL A 96 1.77 15.10 11.13
CA VAL A 96 0.32 14.99 11.26
C VAL A 96 0.00 13.69 11.98
N ARG A 97 -0.39 13.80 13.25
CA ARG A 97 -1.01 12.67 13.96
C ARG A 97 -2.45 12.52 13.49
N ALA A 98 -2.93 11.28 13.45
CA ALA A 98 -4.36 11.05 13.30
C ALA A 98 -5.08 11.75 14.47
N ALA A 99 -6.11 12.54 14.18
CA ALA A 99 -6.95 13.16 15.20
C ALA A 99 -7.68 12.09 16.03
N GLU A 100 -7.94 10.94 15.40
CA GLU A 100 -8.49 9.77 16.06
C GLU A 100 -7.41 8.90 16.69
N HIS A 101 -7.72 8.33 17.85
CA HIS A 101 -6.87 7.39 18.54
C HIS A 101 -7.46 5.99 18.51
N VAL A 102 -6.56 5.00 18.47
CA VAL A 102 -6.91 3.60 18.64
C VAL A 102 -7.51 3.40 20.03
N PRO A 103 -8.74 2.87 20.14
CA PRO A 103 -9.43 2.69 21.41
C PRO A 103 -8.76 1.63 22.28
N TYR A 104 -8.79 1.88 23.59
CA TYR A 104 -8.36 0.94 24.61
C TYR A 104 -9.54 0.12 25.11
N GLN A 105 -9.32 -1.18 25.32
CA GLN A 105 -10.30 -2.11 25.82
C GLN A 105 -9.76 -2.93 26.99
N ALA A 106 -10.66 -3.43 27.82
CA ALA A 106 -10.33 -4.31 28.93
C ALA A 106 -10.01 -5.74 28.46
N LYS A 107 -9.24 -6.48 29.27
CA LYS A 107 -9.00 -7.92 29.06
C LYS A 107 -10.34 -8.66 28.91
N GLY A 108 -10.40 -9.56 27.93
CA GLY A 108 -11.63 -10.30 27.63
C GLY A 108 -12.62 -9.53 26.75
N PHE A 109 -12.20 -8.42 26.12
CA PHE A 109 -12.99 -7.70 25.13
C PHE A 109 -13.59 -8.65 24.08
N GLN A 110 -14.91 -8.67 24.02
CA GLN A 110 -15.68 -9.38 23.01
C GLN A 110 -16.39 -8.33 22.16
N PRO A 111 -15.92 -8.10 20.92
CA PRO A 111 -16.51 -7.08 20.07
C PRO A 111 -17.94 -7.46 19.69
N ASN A 112 -18.78 -6.45 19.46
CA ASN A 112 -20.15 -6.62 19.02
C ASN A 112 -20.49 -5.73 17.80
N MET A 113 -21.76 -5.67 17.42
CA MET A 113 -22.22 -4.87 16.28
C MET A 113 -21.97 -3.36 16.48
N GLU A 114 -22.14 -2.84 17.69
CA GLU A 114 -21.88 -1.44 18.00
C GLU A 114 -20.39 -1.11 17.86
N ASP A 115 -19.50 -2.01 18.30
CA ASP A 115 -18.05 -1.88 18.10
C ASP A 115 -17.68 -1.89 16.61
N TYR A 116 -18.33 -2.74 15.82
CA TYR A 116 -18.11 -2.80 14.37
C TYR A 116 -18.60 -1.52 13.68
N GLN A 117 -19.80 -1.03 14.02
CA GLN A 117 -20.33 0.23 13.50
C GLN A 117 -19.48 1.44 13.93
N SER A 118 -18.97 1.44 15.16
CA SER A 118 -18.03 2.45 15.65
C SER A 118 -16.73 2.44 14.86
N TYR A 119 -16.18 1.26 14.54
CA TYR A 119 -15.05 1.11 13.64
C TYR A 119 -15.33 1.68 12.25
N VAL A 120 -16.46 1.31 11.63
CA VAL A 120 -16.81 1.76 10.28
C VAL A 120 -16.92 3.29 10.22
N ARG A 121 -17.55 3.91 11.23
CA ARG A 121 -17.66 5.38 11.34
C ARG A 121 -16.30 6.07 11.44
N ARG A 122 -15.41 5.59 12.32
CA ARG A 122 -14.04 6.11 12.48
C ARG A 122 -13.23 6.04 11.20
N ARG A 123 -13.30 4.89 10.51
CA ARG A 123 -12.66 4.73 9.20
C ARG A 123 -13.22 5.71 8.16
N GLN A 124 -14.54 5.93 8.14
CA GLN A 124 -15.17 6.91 7.24
C GLN A 124 -14.71 8.34 7.55
N GLN A 125 -14.69 8.73 8.83
CA GLN A 125 -14.22 10.05 9.28
C GLN A 125 -12.75 10.28 8.89
N LEU A 126 -11.90 9.25 9.00
CA LEU A 126 -10.51 9.33 8.55
C LEU A 126 -10.39 9.62 7.04
N PHE A 127 -11.28 9.07 6.22
CA PHE A 127 -11.31 9.25 4.76
C PHE A 127 -11.96 10.55 4.29
N GLU A 128 -12.46 11.39 5.21
CA GLU A 128 -12.82 12.78 4.89
C GLU A 128 -11.58 13.59 4.46
N ASN A 129 -10.39 13.22 4.96
CA ASN A 129 -9.14 13.81 4.50
C ASN A 129 -8.67 13.17 3.18
N ASN A 130 -8.68 13.96 2.10
CA ASN A 130 -8.24 13.54 0.76
C ASN A 130 -6.79 13.02 0.71
N GLU A 131 -5.87 13.54 1.52
CA GLU A 131 -4.47 13.11 1.55
C GLU A 131 -4.36 11.67 2.08
N ILE A 132 -5.13 11.36 3.13
CA ILE A 132 -5.20 10.02 3.73
C ILE A 132 -5.93 9.06 2.79
N LEU A 133 -7.07 9.49 2.24
CA LEU A 133 -7.85 8.70 1.29
C LEU A 133 -7.02 8.36 0.05
N ARG A 134 -6.29 9.32 -0.53
CA ARG A 134 -5.41 9.08 -1.68
C ARG A 134 -4.32 8.07 -1.36
N ALA A 135 -3.65 8.20 -0.22
CA ALA A 135 -2.67 7.22 0.23
C ALA A 135 -3.29 5.82 0.38
N ALA A 136 -4.50 5.71 0.95
CA ALA A 136 -5.20 4.44 1.11
C ALA A 136 -5.63 3.81 -0.23
N LEU A 137 -6.09 4.62 -1.19
CA LEU A 137 -6.44 4.18 -2.55
C LEU A 137 -5.21 3.79 -3.38
N LYS A 138 -4.02 4.29 -3.06
CA LYS A 138 -2.75 3.90 -3.69
C LYS A 138 -2.04 2.75 -2.97
N HIS A 139 -2.45 2.41 -1.74
CA HIS A 139 -1.78 1.41 -0.90
C HIS A 139 -1.91 -0.04 -1.44
N GLY A 140 -2.88 -0.29 -2.31
CA GLY A 140 -3.21 -1.62 -2.82
C GLY A 140 -3.73 -2.59 -1.75
N GLY A 141 -4.06 -3.81 -2.19
CA GLY A 141 -4.49 -4.90 -1.32
C GLY A 141 -5.69 -4.53 -0.43
N LEU A 142 -5.65 -4.96 0.83
CA LEU A 142 -6.79 -4.80 1.74
C LEU A 142 -7.08 -3.34 2.10
N ILE A 143 -6.06 -2.52 2.32
CA ILE A 143 -6.25 -1.09 2.63
C ILE A 143 -7.00 -0.38 1.49
N TRP A 144 -6.58 -0.65 0.24
CA TRP A 144 -7.30 -0.17 -0.94
C TRP A 144 -8.75 -0.65 -0.95
N ARG A 145 -9.00 -1.93 -0.68
CA ARG A 145 -10.37 -2.48 -0.69
C ARG A 145 -11.27 -1.79 0.35
N LEU A 146 -10.75 -1.53 1.54
CA LEU A 146 -11.47 -0.84 2.62
C LEU A 146 -11.77 0.62 2.26
N ALA A 147 -10.86 1.29 1.56
CA ALA A 147 -11.07 2.65 1.06
C ALA A 147 -12.08 2.70 -0.09
N VAL A 148 -11.95 1.81 -1.08
CA VAL A 148 -12.88 1.69 -2.21
C VAL A 148 -14.30 1.35 -1.74
N GLU A 149 -14.47 0.56 -0.69
CA GLU A 149 -15.80 0.27 -0.15
C GLU A 149 -16.57 1.53 0.26
N ILE A 150 -15.88 2.50 0.87
CA ILE A 150 -16.51 3.72 1.39
C ILE A 150 -16.62 4.80 0.30
N GLU A 151 -15.58 4.98 -0.50
CA GLU A 151 -15.39 6.20 -1.30
C GLU A 151 -15.41 5.95 -2.81
N GLN A 152 -16.25 5.03 -3.30
CA GLN A 152 -16.36 4.73 -4.75
C GLN A 152 -16.63 5.97 -5.61
N GLN A 153 -17.44 6.90 -5.11
CA GLN A 153 -17.85 8.10 -5.86
C GLN A 153 -16.69 9.09 -6.02
N ARG A 154 -15.81 9.18 -5.02
CA ARG A 154 -14.65 10.10 -5.00
C ARG A 154 -13.37 9.47 -5.55
N PHE A 155 -13.39 8.17 -5.84
CA PHE A 155 -12.22 7.38 -6.23
C PHE A 155 -11.39 8.04 -7.33
N LYS A 156 -12.02 8.34 -8.47
CA LYS A 156 -11.32 8.92 -9.64
C LYS A 156 -10.74 10.29 -9.31
N ASP A 157 -11.55 11.16 -8.73
CA ASP A 157 -11.17 12.55 -8.46
C ASP A 157 -10.02 12.64 -7.44
N VAL A 158 -10.01 11.76 -6.45
CA VAL A 158 -8.98 11.75 -5.40
C VAL A 158 -7.67 11.12 -5.90
N VAL A 159 -7.75 10.00 -6.62
CA VAL A 159 -6.55 9.31 -7.14
C VAL A 159 -5.82 10.16 -8.18
N LEU A 160 -6.57 10.84 -9.06
CA LEU A 160 -6.00 11.63 -10.16
C LEU A 160 -5.66 13.08 -9.80
N SER A 161 -5.94 13.55 -8.59
CA SER A 161 -5.61 14.94 -8.22
C SER A 161 -4.09 15.19 -8.07
N GLY A 162 -3.27 14.16 -8.26
CA GLY A 162 -1.84 14.18 -8.00
C GLY A 162 -1.49 14.39 -6.51
N PRO A 163 -0.19 14.49 -6.20
CA PRO A 163 0.29 14.79 -4.85
C PRO A 163 -0.22 16.13 -4.31
N SER A 164 -0.50 16.16 -3.02
CA SER A 164 -0.94 17.37 -2.32
C SER A 164 0.19 18.40 -2.23
N ARG A 165 -0.20 19.68 -2.14
CA ARG A 165 0.76 20.78 -1.92
C ARG A 165 1.58 20.64 -0.63
N ARG A 166 1.14 19.79 0.31
CA ARG A 166 1.76 19.56 1.61
C ARG A 166 2.55 18.26 1.65
N VAL A 167 2.72 17.57 0.51
CA VAL A 167 3.37 16.25 0.46
C VAL A 167 4.80 16.27 1.05
N MET A 168 5.54 17.37 0.89
CA MET A 168 6.88 17.53 1.50
C MET A 168 6.85 17.76 3.02
N GLN A 169 5.71 18.21 3.56
CA GLN A 169 5.54 18.46 5.00
C GLN A 169 5.10 17.20 5.72
N ILE A 170 4.19 16.43 5.12
CA ILE A 170 3.44 15.35 5.82
C ILE A 170 3.59 13.97 5.16
N GLY A 171 4.12 13.91 3.95
CA GLY A 171 4.22 12.69 3.14
C GLY A 171 5.41 11.80 3.51
N GLY A 172 5.50 10.68 2.81
CA GLY A 172 6.66 9.79 2.82
C GLY A 172 7.71 10.24 1.81
N VAL A 173 8.96 9.84 2.06
CA VAL A 173 10.07 10.11 1.15
C VAL A 173 10.85 8.83 0.83
N HIS A 174 11.25 8.71 -0.43
CA HIS A 174 12.28 7.78 -0.86
C HIS A 174 13.55 8.56 -1.20
N HIS A 175 14.61 8.34 -0.42
CA HIS A 175 15.91 8.95 -0.67
C HIS A 175 16.66 8.15 -1.74
N MET A 176 16.98 8.81 -2.84
CA MET A 176 17.68 8.24 -3.99
C MET A 176 19.20 8.31 -3.81
N ALA A 177 19.91 7.34 -4.36
CA ALA A 177 21.37 7.25 -4.27
C ALA A 177 22.11 8.44 -4.93
N ASP A 178 21.47 9.14 -5.86
CA ASP A 178 21.98 10.36 -6.50
C ASP A 178 21.70 11.65 -5.69
N GLY A 179 21.11 11.51 -4.49
CA GLY A 179 20.76 12.63 -3.62
C GLY A 179 19.39 13.26 -3.91
N GLY A 180 18.65 12.75 -4.92
CA GLY A 180 17.26 13.14 -5.16
C GLY A 180 16.30 12.57 -4.12
N GLU A 181 15.14 13.21 -3.99
CA GLU A 181 14.06 12.75 -3.12
C GLU A 181 12.77 12.58 -3.91
N LEU A 182 12.10 11.44 -3.70
CA LEU A 182 10.75 11.17 -4.24
C LEU A 182 9.74 11.25 -3.12
N TRP A 183 8.77 12.15 -3.25
CA TRP A 183 7.77 12.45 -2.24
C TRP A 183 6.38 12.03 -2.69
N ASP A 184 5.64 11.34 -1.81
CA ASP A 184 4.24 10.99 -2.02
C ASP A 184 3.46 10.95 -0.70
N GLU A 185 2.12 10.96 -0.75
CA GLU A 185 1.34 10.67 0.46
C GLU A 185 1.55 9.23 0.91
N MET A 186 1.74 9.06 2.21
CA MET A 186 1.95 7.76 2.83
C MET A 186 1.13 7.66 4.11
N LEU A 187 0.51 6.51 4.32
CA LEU A 187 -0.21 6.24 5.56
C LEU A 187 0.77 6.08 6.72
N THR A 188 0.47 6.73 7.85
CA THR A 188 1.17 6.48 9.11
C THR A 188 0.68 5.17 9.74
N GLU A 189 1.47 4.59 10.65
CA GLU A 189 1.05 3.38 11.38
C GLU A 189 -0.26 3.57 12.15
N ASP A 190 -0.47 4.76 12.76
CA ASP A 190 -1.72 5.08 13.46
C ASP A 190 -2.92 5.10 12.50
N GLN A 191 -2.73 5.63 11.28
CA GLN A 191 -3.78 5.62 10.25
C GLN A 191 -4.08 4.20 9.77
N ILE A 192 -3.05 3.37 9.56
CA ILE A 192 -3.22 1.96 9.22
C ILE A 192 -3.99 1.23 10.34
N ASP A 193 -3.65 1.50 11.60
CA ASP A 193 -4.33 0.91 12.76
C ASP A 193 -5.82 1.27 12.79
N ILE A 194 -6.18 2.52 12.50
CA ILE A 194 -7.59 2.95 12.40
C ILE A 194 -8.29 2.26 11.22
N ILE A 195 -7.67 2.24 10.03
CA ILE A 195 -8.25 1.63 8.81
C ILE A 195 -8.51 0.13 9.02
N CYS A 196 -7.56 -0.57 9.65
CA CYS A 196 -7.68 -1.99 9.99
C CYS A 196 -8.62 -2.25 11.19
N GLY A 197 -9.05 -1.21 11.89
CA GLY A 197 -9.95 -1.32 13.04
C GLY A 197 -9.29 -1.95 14.26
N MET A 198 -8.09 -1.49 14.59
CA MET A 198 -7.33 -1.97 15.74
C MET A 198 -7.97 -1.53 17.07
N TYR A 199 -7.79 -2.36 18.10
CA TYR A 199 -8.02 -2.10 19.51
C TYR A 199 -6.75 -2.44 20.30
N LYS A 200 -6.48 -1.65 21.35
CA LYS A 200 -5.44 -1.94 22.35
C LYS A 200 -6.09 -2.57 23.58
N VAL A 201 -5.89 -3.86 23.79
CA VAL A 201 -6.47 -4.62 24.92
C VAL A 201 -5.46 -4.67 26.06
N ASN A 202 -5.79 -3.99 27.16
CA ASN A 202 -4.92 -3.95 28.34
C ASN A 202 -5.04 -5.24 29.14
N TRP A 203 -3.92 -5.91 29.37
CA TRP A 203 -3.82 -6.95 30.39
C TRP A 203 -3.64 -6.25 31.74
N GLN A 204 -4.72 -6.14 32.52
CA GLN A 204 -4.52 -6.00 33.97
C GLN A 204 -4.17 -7.39 34.50
N GLU A 205 -3.02 -7.51 35.16
CA GLU A 205 -2.80 -8.61 36.09
C GLU A 205 -3.92 -8.52 37.13
N GLU A 206 -4.71 -9.58 37.24
CA GLU A 206 -5.57 -9.77 38.41
C GLU A 206 -4.67 -9.59 39.62
N LYS A 207 -5.05 -8.65 40.50
CA LYS A 207 -4.39 -8.44 41.79
C LYS A 207 -4.47 -9.73 42.59
N SER A 208 -3.53 -10.64 42.33
CA SER A 208 -3.23 -11.73 43.23
C SER A 208 -2.75 -11.05 44.50
N HIS A 209 -3.51 -11.27 45.57
CA HIS A 209 -3.19 -10.78 46.90
C HIS A 209 -1.79 -11.27 47.30
N ARG A 210 -0.75 -10.48 47.04
CA ARG A 210 0.53 -10.54 47.76
C ARG A 210 1.43 -9.35 47.42
N HIS A 211 1.68 -8.59 48.49
CA HIS A 211 2.75 -7.61 48.70
C HIS A 211 2.72 -6.30 47.91
N LYS A 212 2.54 -5.21 48.68
CA LYS A 212 3.05 -3.86 48.37
C LYS A 212 4.50 -3.99 47.90
N LYS A 213 4.74 -3.83 46.61
CA LYS A 213 6.08 -3.61 46.06
C LYS A 213 6.15 -2.20 45.49
N ALA A 214 7.32 -1.60 45.66
CA ALA A 214 7.60 -0.18 45.52
C ALA A 214 7.28 0.39 44.13
N GLU A 215 7.11 1.70 44.12
CA GLU A 215 6.67 2.60 43.04
C GLU A 215 7.58 2.64 41.79
N SER A 216 8.59 1.77 41.70
CA SER A 216 9.57 1.72 40.60
C SER A 216 9.30 0.67 39.51
N ASP A 217 8.29 -0.21 39.67
CA ASP A 217 8.01 -1.30 38.71
C ASP A 217 6.76 -1.04 37.84
N ARG A 218 6.64 0.13 37.19
CA ARG A 218 5.64 0.34 36.09
C ARG A 218 6.04 -0.35 34.78
N ARG A 219 6.86 -1.39 34.87
CA ARG A 219 7.40 -2.12 33.72
C ARG A 219 6.54 -3.36 33.49
N GLY A 220 5.54 -3.24 32.62
CA GLY A 220 4.91 -4.41 32.02
C GLY A 220 3.38 -4.41 31.97
N GLN A 221 2.72 -3.30 31.63
CA GLN A 221 1.34 -3.43 31.15
C GLN A 221 1.37 -4.08 29.77
N LEU A 222 1.24 -5.42 29.72
CA LEU A 222 1.13 -6.13 28.46
C LEU A 222 -0.11 -5.61 27.74
N THR A 223 0.03 -5.14 26.51
CA THR A 223 -1.10 -4.69 25.69
C THR A 223 -1.17 -5.59 24.48
N GLU A 224 -2.28 -6.28 24.30
CA GLU A 224 -2.54 -7.06 23.08
C GLU A 224 -3.20 -6.17 22.04
N HIS A 225 -2.77 -6.30 20.79
CA HIS A 225 -3.36 -5.59 19.67
C HIS A 225 -4.22 -6.57 18.85
N VAL A 226 -5.51 -6.28 18.76
CA VAL A 226 -6.48 -7.05 17.96
C VAL A 226 -7.12 -6.12 16.94
N SER A 227 -7.53 -6.63 15.79
CA SER A 227 -8.13 -5.81 14.73
C SER A 227 -9.25 -6.53 13.97
N TRP A 228 -10.14 -5.75 13.36
CA TRP A 228 -11.18 -6.26 12.45
C TRP A 228 -10.58 -6.79 11.14
N PHE A 229 -9.56 -6.13 10.61
CA PHE A 229 -8.87 -6.55 9.40
C PHE A 229 -7.36 -6.70 9.65
N PRO A 230 -6.66 -7.61 8.96
CA PRO A 230 -5.23 -7.79 9.12
C PRO A 230 -4.47 -6.53 8.73
N LYS A 231 -3.45 -6.18 9.52
CA LYS A 231 -2.47 -5.14 9.13
C LYS A 231 -1.69 -5.59 7.89
N PRO A 232 -1.10 -4.65 7.12
CA PRO A 232 -0.24 -4.99 5.98
C PRO A 232 0.88 -5.97 6.31
N THR A 233 1.42 -5.95 7.53
CA THR A 233 2.46 -6.87 7.99
C THR A 233 2.00 -8.33 8.19
N ALA A 234 0.69 -8.57 8.32
CA ALA A 234 0.11 -9.91 8.35
C ALA A 234 -0.33 -10.35 6.94
N TRP A 235 -0.76 -9.41 6.10
CA TRP A 235 -1.10 -9.64 4.69
C TRP A 235 0.12 -9.99 3.83
N LYS A 236 1.23 -9.26 4.04
CA LYS A 236 2.45 -9.40 3.25
C LYS A 236 3.02 -10.81 3.31
N GLY A 237 3.32 -11.38 2.15
CA GLY A 237 3.83 -12.75 2.00
C GLY A 237 2.80 -13.85 2.25
N SER A 238 1.52 -13.51 2.46
CA SER A 238 0.44 -14.50 2.46
C SER A 238 0.10 -14.96 1.03
N GLY A 239 -0.70 -16.01 0.88
CA GLY A 239 -1.18 -16.45 -0.44
C GLY A 239 -2.09 -15.45 -1.16
N LEU A 240 -2.52 -14.40 -0.45
CA LEU A 240 -3.32 -13.27 -0.95
C LEU A 240 -2.45 -12.07 -1.37
N ASP A 241 -1.14 -12.08 -1.08
CA ASP A 241 -0.20 -11.02 -1.50
C ASP A 241 0.43 -11.32 -2.86
N VAL A 242 -0.41 -11.32 -3.90
CA VAL A 242 0.00 -11.62 -5.28
C VAL A 242 0.34 -10.38 -6.11
N GLY A 243 0.23 -9.18 -5.53
CA GLY A 243 0.60 -7.90 -6.15
C GLY A 243 -0.56 -7.08 -6.76
N PHE A 244 -1.77 -7.64 -6.79
CA PHE A 244 -3.01 -6.97 -7.19
C PHE A 244 -4.20 -7.59 -6.43
N TRP A 245 -5.36 -6.95 -6.48
CA TRP A 245 -6.59 -7.47 -5.88
C TRP A 245 -7.27 -8.53 -6.76
N SER A 246 -7.03 -9.79 -6.41
CA SER A 246 -7.50 -10.98 -7.12
C SER A 246 -8.94 -11.39 -6.73
N ALA A 247 -9.46 -12.40 -7.43
CA ALA A 247 -10.75 -13.02 -7.09
C ALA A 247 -10.72 -13.69 -5.71
N ASP A 248 -9.57 -14.27 -5.33
CA ASP A 248 -9.40 -14.91 -4.02
C ASP A 248 -9.40 -13.87 -2.90
N ASP A 249 -8.78 -12.70 -3.12
CA ASP A 249 -8.82 -11.57 -2.19
C ASP A 249 -10.25 -11.09 -1.96
N LYS A 250 -11.01 -10.95 -3.05
CA LYS A 250 -12.43 -10.57 -3.01
C LYS A 250 -13.25 -11.62 -2.25
N SER A 251 -13.05 -12.91 -2.54
CA SER A 251 -13.75 -14.00 -1.88
C SER A 251 -13.48 -14.03 -0.38
N TRP A 252 -12.21 -13.91 0.00
CA TRP A 252 -11.78 -13.83 1.40
C TRP A 252 -12.40 -12.62 2.10
N TYR A 253 -12.37 -11.44 1.47
CA TYR A 253 -12.92 -10.21 2.01
C TYR A 253 -14.42 -10.32 2.27
N LEU A 254 -15.17 -10.78 1.27
CA LEU A 254 -16.63 -10.93 1.39
C LEU A 254 -17.01 -11.96 2.45
N HIS A 255 -16.27 -13.07 2.53
CA HIS A 255 -16.47 -14.05 3.60
C HIS A 255 -16.20 -13.45 4.98
N ARG A 256 -15.17 -12.61 5.12
CA ARG A 256 -14.88 -11.93 6.38
C ARG A 256 -15.98 -10.95 6.78
N VAL A 257 -16.44 -10.12 5.84
CA VAL A 257 -17.54 -9.17 6.09
C VAL A 257 -18.84 -9.91 6.45
N ALA A 258 -19.15 -11.02 5.78
CA ALA A 258 -20.32 -11.83 6.07
C ALA A 258 -20.37 -12.29 7.54
N LYS A 259 -19.22 -12.71 8.11
CA LYS A 259 -19.15 -13.08 9.54
C LYS A 259 -19.59 -11.94 10.47
N TYR A 260 -19.20 -10.70 10.15
CA TYR A 260 -19.60 -9.54 10.95
C TYR A 260 -21.09 -9.24 10.84
N LEU A 261 -21.68 -9.47 9.66
CA LEU A 261 -23.11 -9.29 9.46
C LEU A 261 -23.93 -10.41 10.14
N ASP A 262 -23.40 -11.63 10.17
CA ASP A 262 -23.99 -12.80 10.85
C ASP A 262 -23.77 -12.82 12.37
N ARG A 263 -23.20 -11.74 12.93
CA ARG A 263 -22.90 -11.58 14.36
C ARG A 263 -21.82 -12.52 14.91
N ASP A 264 -21.02 -13.14 14.06
CA ASP A 264 -19.77 -13.84 14.42
C ASP A 264 -18.63 -12.82 14.56
N PHE A 265 -18.74 -11.96 15.59
CA PHE A 265 -17.80 -10.88 15.82
C PHE A 265 -16.51 -11.39 16.46
N LYS A 266 -15.44 -11.38 15.68
CA LYS A 266 -14.08 -11.65 16.16
C LYS A 266 -13.07 -10.66 15.58
N CYS A 267 -12.39 -9.96 16.49
CA CYS A 267 -11.12 -9.31 16.19
C CYS A 267 -9.99 -10.31 16.38
N GLU A 268 -9.00 -10.28 15.51
CA GLU A 268 -7.85 -11.19 15.54
C GLU A 268 -6.57 -10.43 15.85
N ASN A 269 -5.66 -11.06 16.59
CA ASN A 269 -4.30 -10.56 16.76
C ASN A 269 -3.40 -10.98 15.56
N GLN A 270 -2.16 -10.47 15.53
CA GLN A 270 -1.22 -10.74 14.42
C GLN A 270 -0.96 -12.24 14.20
N THR A 271 -0.91 -13.05 15.26
CA THR A 271 -0.65 -14.49 15.16
C THR A 271 -1.84 -15.23 14.56
N GLU A 272 -3.05 -14.85 14.96
CA GLU A 272 -4.29 -15.39 14.41
C GLU A 272 -4.42 -15.02 12.93
N TRP A 273 -4.15 -13.76 12.56
CA TRP A 273 -4.15 -13.32 11.17
C TRP A 273 -3.18 -14.12 10.29
N ARG A 274 -1.94 -14.30 10.76
CA ARG A 274 -0.95 -15.12 10.03
C ARG A 274 -1.38 -16.57 9.87
N LYS A 275 -2.25 -17.10 10.73
CA LYS A 275 -2.81 -18.45 10.58
C LYS A 275 -3.99 -18.45 9.60
N SER A 276 -4.90 -17.48 9.70
CA SER A 276 -6.10 -17.39 8.86
C SER A 276 -5.78 -16.99 7.40
N LEU A 277 -4.66 -16.31 7.16
CA LEU A 277 -4.18 -15.92 5.84
C LEU A 277 -3.29 -16.97 5.15
N LYS A 278 -3.07 -18.15 5.74
CA LYS A 278 -2.38 -19.29 5.09
C LYS A 278 -3.29 -19.98 4.07
N LEU A 279 -3.77 -19.21 3.10
CA LEU A 279 -4.45 -19.70 1.92
C LEU A 279 -3.42 -20.03 0.85
N CYS A 280 -3.72 -21.02 0.01
CA CYS A 280 -2.92 -21.43 -1.16
C CYS A 280 -1.39 -21.44 -0.94
N ARG A 281 -0.84 -22.56 -0.44
CA ARG A 281 0.59 -22.68 -0.09
C ARG A 281 1.56 -22.40 -1.24
N ASP A 282 1.12 -22.55 -2.49
CA ASP A 282 1.96 -22.35 -3.66
C ASP A 282 1.82 -20.94 -4.28
N ALA A 283 0.82 -20.15 -3.90
CA ALA A 283 0.64 -18.79 -4.41
C ALA A 283 1.87 -17.88 -4.18
N PRO A 284 2.52 -17.88 -3.00
CA PRO A 284 3.75 -17.10 -2.82
C PRO A 284 4.88 -17.52 -3.77
N LYS A 285 5.05 -18.83 -4.01
CA LYS A 285 6.08 -19.35 -4.92
C LYS A 285 5.82 -18.92 -6.36
N VAL A 286 4.56 -19.00 -6.80
CA VAL A 286 4.17 -18.57 -8.15
C VAL A 286 4.34 -17.06 -8.30
N SER A 287 3.96 -16.27 -7.30
CA SER A 287 4.16 -14.81 -7.31
C SER A 287 5.65 -14.45 -7.37
N GLU A 288 6.50 -15.14 -6.61
CA GLU A 288 7.95 -14.96 -6.64
C GLU A 288 8.57 -15.34 -8.00
N ALA A 289 8.14 -16.46 -8.58
CA ALA A 289 8.57 -16.87 -9.91
C ALA A 289 8.16 -15.85 -10.99
N LEU A 290 6.91 -15.37 -10.95
CA LEU A 290 6.41 -14.34 -11.86
C LEU A 290 7.19 -13.03 -11.70
N GLU A 291 7.47 -12.62 -10.46
CA GLU A 291 8.24 -11.42 -10.17
C GLU A 291 9.68 -11.53 -10.69
N THR A 292 10.31 -12.70 -10.53
CA THR A 292 11.65 -12.99 -11.05
C THR A 292 11.67 -12.90 -12.58
N MET A 293 10.74 -13.57 -13.25
CA MET A 293 10.63 -13.54 -14.72
C MET A 293 10.36 -12.12 -15.23
N SER A 294 9.48 -11.38 -14.55
CA SER A 294 9.15 -10.00 -14.91
C SER A 294 10.36 -9.08 -14.79
N ARG A 295 11.17 -9.25 -13.73
CA ARG A 295 12.41 -8.48 -13.54
C ARG A 295 13.41 -8.74 -14.66
N THR A 296 13.67 -10.02 -14.97
CA THR A 296 14.57 -10.39 -16.06
C THR A 296 14.09 -9.82 -17.39
N PHE A 297 12.77 -9.85 -17.65
CA PHE A 297 12.19 -9.26 -18.84
C PHE A 297 12.40 -7.73 -18.91
N LEU A 298 12.14 -7.01 -17.81
CA LEU A 298 12.34 -5.56 -17.75
C LEU A 298 13.81 -5.18 -17.99
N GLU A 299 14.75 -5.86 -17.34
CA GLU A 299 16.19 -5.62 -17.48
C GLU A 299 16.65 -5.82 -18.92
N GLN A 300 16.28 -6.95 -19.52
CA GLN A 300 16.72 -7.34 -20.86
C GLN A 300 16.12 -6.44 -21.95
N TYR A 301 14.84 -6.09 -21.83
CA TYR A 301 14.11 -5.55 -22.98
C TYR A 301 13.56 -4.14 -22.80
N ILE A 302 13.17 -3.74 -21.57
CA ILE A 302 12.52 -2.45 -21.34
C ILE A 302 13.54 -1.40 -20.87
N LEU A 303 14.26 -1.68 -19.80
CA LEU A 303 15.25 -0.78 -19.22
C LEU A 303 16.42 -0.55 -20.20
N SER A 304 16.88 -1.61 -20.86
CA SER A 304 17.91 -1.51 -21.89
C SER A 304 17.45 -0.67 -23.09
N HIS A 305 16.20 -0.83 -23.52
CA HIS A 305 15.63 -0.03 -24.61
C HIS A 305 15.44 1.44 -24.22
N CYS A 306 14.95 1.72 -23.00
CA CYS A 306 14.79 3.09 -22.49
C CYS A 306 16.15 3.80 -22.35
N LYS A 307 17.21 3.10 -21.94
CA LYS A 307 18.58 3.65 -21.91
C LYS A 307 19.08 4.04 -23.29
N LEU A 308 18.73 3.26 -24.32
CA LEU A 308 19.13 3.53 -25.72
C LEU A 308 18.35 4.67 -26.37
N LEU A 309 17.04 4.77 -26.08
CA LEU A 309 16.18 5.84 -26.64
C LEU A 309 16.33 7.18 -25.91
N PHE A 310 16.64 7.15 -24.62
CA PHE A 310 16.80 8.34 -23.79
C PHE A 310 18.19 8.38 -23.13
N PRO A 311 19.29 8.36 -23.91
CA PRO A 311 20.63 8.43 -23.37
C PRO A 311 20.86 9.83 -22.81
N LEU A 312 20.84 9.95 -21.48
CA LEU A 312 21.30 11.12 -20.73
C LEU A 312 20.86 12.47 -21.31
N ARG A 313 19.59 12.84 -21.12
CA ARG A 313 19.18 14.25 -21.16
C ARG A 313 17.87 14.42 -20.38
N TRP A 314 17.83 15.50 -19.59
CA TRP A 314 16.80 15.91 -18.64
C TRP A 314 16.90 15.25 -17.25
N ARG A 315 17.95 15.64 -16.53
CA ARG A 315 17.99 15.69 -15.05
C ARG A 315 18.85 16.90 -14.64
N LEU A 316 18.40 18.09 -15.08
CA LEU A 316 18.86 19.39 -14.56
C LEU A 316 17.66 20.04 -13.87
#